data_AF-A0A952PT04-F1
#
_entry.id   AF-A0A952PT04-F1
#
_cell.length_a   1.000
_cell.length_b   1.000
_cell.length_c   1.000
_cell.angle_alpha   90.00
_cell.angle_beta   90.00
_cell.angle_gamma   90.00
#
_symmetry.space_group_name_H-M   'P 1'
#
loop_
_entity.id
_entity.type
_entity.pdbx_description
1 polymer ?
#
loop_
_entity_poly.entity_id
_entity_poly.type
_entity_poly.pdbx_seq_one_letter_code
_entity_poly.pdbx_strand_id
1 'polypeptide(L)'
;MKTNIWTQIFLVTEDLLNKISTSKYNPLYYHGALPQFIMYILFLSGLLLFAYYVPTIDNAYFSKNLVNAYTSVAYITNDIPFGAVIRAVHRYAGDAMVVAILIHMVRVWFTDRYRQYRWVQWESGIVLLLMVLFIGQTGYYLIWDERSLLLTRMTVSALEVVPVIGEPLRNWFLNGRTISNLTLSNFLFIHIGLSFSLLFALWIHYVRMSRPVITPPPALNYILMTIIFAVVYFFPITATKIADLNSQPTSMDIDVFFLLPYAVLGALGTTGFWISMILITAALCLIPYPFTNKKPVESAEVVDSKCTGCSFCFKDCPFQAIEMVPAPAGSRFKLLATVKPYRCSGCGVCVGACAFDAIDLPNLLDSDVNEKIKQLANSQSA
;
A
#
# COMPACT_ATOMS: atom_id res chain seq x y z
N MET A 1 -1.26 -30.95 -2.78
CA MET A 1 -1.98 -29.96 -1.95
C MET A 1 -3.22 -29.52 -2.71
N LYS A 2 -4.43 -29.72 -2.19
CA LYS A 2 -5.66 -29.22 -2.84
C LYS A 2 -5.65 -27.69 -2.76
N THR A 3 -5.46 -27.01 -3.88
CA THR A 3 -5.60 -25.56 -3.99
C THR A 3 -7.06 -25.18 -3.75
N ASN A 4 -7.31 -24.14 -2.94
CA ASN A 4 -8.68 -23.72 -2.65
C ASN A 4 -9.32 -23.12 -3.92
N ILE A 5 -10.65 -23.05 -3.97
CA ILE A 5 -11.40 -22.56 -5.14
C ILE A 5 -11.02 -21.13 -5.54
N TRP A 6 -10.65 -20.29 -4.57
CA TRP A 6 -10.22 -18.91 -4.80
C TRP A 6 -8.83 -18.81 -5.42
N THR A 7 -7.90 -19.67 -4.99
CA THR A 7 -6.58 -19.82 -5.63
C THR A 7 -6.75 -20.24 -7.08
N GLN A 8 -7.70 -21.14 -7.38
CA GLN A 8 -7.99 -21.54 -8.76
C GLN A 8 -8.54 -20.38 -9.60
N ILE A 9 -9.53 -19.63 -9.08
CA ILE A 9 -10.06 -18.45 -9.77
C ILE A 9 -8.95 -17.42 -10.05
N PHE A 10 -8.08 -17.19 -9.08
CA PHE A 10 -6.96 -16.26 -9.25
C PHE A 10 -5.97 -16.72 -10.32
N LEU A 11 -5.60 -18.00 -10.32
CA LEU A 11 -4.70 -18.58 -11.33
C LEU A 11 -5.31 -18.52 -12.73
N VAL A 12 -6.61 -18.79 -12.87
CA VAL A 12 -7.34 -18.64 -14.14
C VAL A 12 -7.34 -17.19 -14.62
N THR A 13 -7.53 -16.23 -13.70
CA THR A 13 -7.50 -14.80 -14.03
C THR A 13 -6.11 -14.38 -14.48
N GLU A 14 -5.06 -14.87 -13.81
CA GLU A 14 -3.67 -14.61 -14.19
C GLU A 14 -3.34 -15.19 -15.57
N ASP A 15 -3.78 -16.42 -15.86
CA ASP A 15 -3.59 -17.06 -17.16
C ASP A 15 -4.33 -16.32 -18.28
N LEU A 16 -5.56 -15.85 -18.00
CA LEU A 16 -6.32 -15.04 -18.96
C LEU A 16 -5.60 -13.73 -19.27
N LEU A 17 -5.11 -13.03 -18.25
CA LEU A 17 -4.35 -11.78 -18.45
C LEU A 17 -3.03 -12.03 -19.18
N ASN A 18 -2.35 -13.14 -18.89
CA ASN A 18 -1.14 -13.54 -19.63
C ASN A 18 -1.42 -13.77 -21.12
N LYS A 19 -2.60 -14.31 -21.48
CA LYS A 19 -2.99 -14.47 -22.89
C LYS A 19 -3.24 -13.13 -23.58
N ILE A 20 -3.73 -12.12 -22.86
CA ILE A 20 -4.06 -10.80 -23.43
C ILE A 20 -2.82 -9.91 -23.53
N SER A 21 -2.00 -9.81 -22.48
CA SER A 21 -0.90 -8.84 -22.39
C SER A 21 0.49 -9.45 -22.49
N THR A 22 0.62 -10.78 -22.55
CA THR A 22 1.86 -11.54 -22.22
C THR A 22 2.26 -11.42 -20.74
N SER A 23 3.07 -12.36 -20.26
CA SER A 23 3.52 -12.39 -18.85
C SER A 23 4.33 -11.16 -18.45
N LYS A 24 5.05 -10.53 -19.39
CA LYS A 24 5.86 -9.33 -19.13
C LYS A 24 5.02 -8.11 -18.77
N TYR A 25 3.78 -8.01 -19.25
CA TYR A 25 2.91 -6.85 -19.03
C TYR A 25 1.67 -7.19 -18.21
N ASN A 26 1.64 -8.33 -17.54
CA ASN A 26 0.53 -8.66 -16.66
C ASN A 26 0.60 -7.79 -15.39
N PRO A 27 -0.39 -6.90 -15.13
CA PRO A 27 -0.36 -5.97 -14.00
C PRO A 27 -0.37 -6.67 -12.65
N LEU A 28 -0.89 -7.91 -12.57
CA LEU A 28 -0.92 -8.65 -11.32
C LEU A 28 0.49 -9.02 -10.82
N TYR A 29 1.49 -9.11 -11.70
CA TYR A 29 2.89 -9.30 -11.29
C TYR A 29 3.54 -8.04 -10.70
N TYR A 30 2.95 -6.87 -10.96
CA TYR A 30 3.43 -5.57 -10.50
C TYR A 30 2.55 -4.98 -9.40
N HIS A 31 1.75 -5.81 -8.72
CA HIS A 31 0.77 -5.37 -7.72
C HIS A 31 1.34 -4.46 -6.62
N GLY A 32 2.61 -4.61 -6.20
CA GLY A 32 3.27 -3.68 -5.27
C GLY A 32 3.82 -2.40 -5.91
N ALA A 33 4.19 -2.45 -7.19
CA ALA A 33 4.72 -1.31 -7.93
C ALA A 33 3.62 -0.38 -8.49
N LEU A 34 2.39 -0.89 -8.66
CA LEU A 34 1.26 -0.09 -9.15
C LEU A 34 0.86 1.03 -8.16
N PRO A 35 0.61 0.76 -6.85
CA PRO A 35 0.38 1.83 -5.88
C PRO A 35 1.52 2.84 -5.82
N GLN A 36 2.77 2.38 -5.97
CA GLN A 36 3.95 3.26 -5.98
C GLN A 36 3.88 4.29 -7.12
N PHE A 37 3.57 3.83 -8.33
CA PHE A 37 3.45 4.71 -9.48
C PHE A 37 2.29 5.70 -9.32
N ILE A 38 1.15 5.26 -8.81
CA ILE A 38 -0.01 6.12 -8.52
C ILE A 38 0.33 7.17 -7.47
N MET A 39 1.09 6.79 -6.45
CA MET A 39 1.60 7.73 -5.45
C MET A 39 2.42 8.84 -6.11
N TYR A 40 3.29 8.55 -7.09
CA TYR A 40 4.02 9.61 -7.80
C TYR A 40 3.09 10.56 -8.56
N ILE A 41 2.02 10.06 -9.17
CA ILE A 41 0.98 10.90 -9.79
C ILE A 41 0.33 11.80 -8.75
N LEU A 42 -0.06 11.25 -7.60
CA LEU A 42 -0.69 11.98 -6.49
C LEU A 42 0.23 13.08 -5.95
N PHE A 43 1.50 12.78 -5.72
CA PHE A 43 2.47 13.76 -5.25
C PHE A 43 2.68 14.90 -6.27
N LEU A 44 2.88 14.56 -7.54
CA LEU A 44 3.10 15.57 -8.58
C LEU A 44 1.86 16.45 -8.77
N SER A 45 0.69 15.85 -8.93
CA SER A 45 -0.56 16.60 -9.07
C SER A 45 -0.89 17.40 -7.80
N GLY A 46 -0.65 16.85 -6.61
CA GLY A 46 -0.86 17.54 -5.34
C GLY A 46 0.06 18.74 -5.16
N LEU A 47 1.34 18.62 -5.55
CA LEU A 47 2.28 19.74 -5.54
C LEU A 47 1.83 20.88 -6.46
N LEU A 48 1.35 20.54 -7.66
CA LEU A 48 0.82 21.53 -8.62
C LEU A 48 -0.44 22.22 -8.08
N LEU A 49 -1.35 21.49 -7.44
CA LEU A 49 -2.55 22.06 -6.81
C LEU A 49 -2.20 22.94 -5.61
N PHE A 50 -1.25 22.50 -4.78
CA PHE A 50 -0.79 23.23 -3.59
C PHE A 50 -0.26 24.62 -3.93
N ALA A 51 0.41 24.79 -5.09
CA ALA A 51 0.94 26.07 -5.53
C ALA A 51 -0.12 27.18 -5.70
N TYR A 52 -1.41 26.82 -5.83
CA TYR A 52 -2.51 27.76 -6.04
C TYR A 52 -3.60 27.70 -4.94
N TYR A 53 -3.48 26.79 -3.98
CA TYR A 53 -4.49 26.58 -2.96
C TYR A 53 -4.33 27.54 -1.76
N VAL A 54 -5.45 28.08 -1.26
CA VAL A 54 -5.47 29.00 -0.11
C VAL A 54 -6.25 28.37 1.06
N PRO A 55 -5.61 27.98 2.18
CA PRO A 55 -6.26 27.24 3.27
C PRO A 55 -6.99 28.13 4.28
N THR A 56 -7.91 28.98 3.83
CA THR A 56 -8.75 29.82 4.71
C THR A 56 -10.23 29.58 4.47
N ILE A 57 -11.03 29.69 5.54
CA ILE A 57 -12.50 29.60 5.50
C ILE A 57 -13.04 30.95 5.05
N ASP A 58 -12.60 31.99 5.75
CA ASP A 58 -12.93 33.36 5.43
C ASP A 58 -12.12 33.81 4.21
N ASN A 59 -12.61 34.87 3.59
CA ASN A 59 -11.92 35.50 2.49
C ASN A 59 -10.60 36.12 2.97
N ALA A 60 -9.49 35.60 2.48
CA ALA A 60 -8.18 36.24 2.57
C ALA A 60 -8.00 37.23 1.41
N TYR A 61 -7.29 38.32 1.65
CA TYR A 61 -6.88 39.22 0.57
C TYR A 61 -5.74 38.60 -0.22
N PHE A 62 -5.97 38.27 -1.50
CA PHE A 62 -4.93 37.89 -2.44
C PHE A 62 -5.05 38.73 -3.71
N SER A 63 -4.03 39.55 -4.01
CA SER A 63 -3.96 40.37 -5.23
C SER A 63 -5.26 41.16 -5.53
N LYS A 64 -5.77 41.89 -4.52
CA LYS A 64 -7.01 42.71 -4.55
C LYS A 64 -8.35 41.95 -4.59
N ASN A 65 -8.36 40.62 -4.70
CA ASN A 65 -9.58 39.81 -4.62
C ASN A 65 -9.68 39.09 -3.27
N LEU A 66 -10.91 38.88 -2.81
CA LEU A 66 -11.23 38.04 -1.66
C LEU A 66 -11.19 36.57 -2.10
N VAL A 67 -10.28 35.77 -1.52
CA VAL A 67 -10.05 34.37 -1.88
C VAL A 67 -10.07 33.51 -0.61
N ASN A 68 -10.81 32.42 -0.64
CA ASN A 68 -10.80 31.36 0.38
C ASN A 68 -10.52 29.99 -0.27
N ALA A 69 -10.56 28.91 0.53
CA ALA A 69 -10.32 27.55 0.04
C ALA A 69 -11.23 27.19 -1.14
N TYR A 70 -12.54 27.40 -0.98
CA TYR A 70 -13.52 27.09 -2.03
C TYR A 70 -13.27 27.86 -3.33
N THR A 71 -13.04 29.18 -3.25
CA THR A 71 -12.79 30.00 -4.44
C THR A 71 -11.42 29.72 -5.07
N SER A 72 -10.41 29.34 -4.27
CA SER A 72 -9.10 28.94 -4.80
C SER A 72 -9.20 27.63 -5.60
N VAL A 73 -10.01 26.67 -5.14
CA VAL A 73 -10.30 25.44 -5.87
C VAL A 73 -11.10 25.73 -7.16
N ALA A 74 -12.05 26.67 -7.11
CA ALA A 74 -12.77 27.12 -8.29
C ALA A 74 -11.83 27.77 -9.32
N TYR A 75 -10.91 28.63 -8.87
CA TYR A 75 -9.89 29.24 -9.72
C TYR A 75 -8.98 28.20 -10.39
N ILE A 76 -8.50 27.21 -9.61
CA ILE A 76 -7.73 26.09 -10.16
C ILE A 76 -8.53 25.36 -11.24
N THR A 77 -9.83 25.16 -11.02
CA THR A 77 -10.66 24.38 -11.95
C THR A 77 -10.97 25.15 -13.23
N ASN A 78 -11.31 26.43 -13.12
CA ASN A 78 -11.92 27.18 -14.22
C ASN A 78 -10.94 28.10 -14.96
N ASP A 79 -9.92 28.62 -14.29
CA ASP A 79 -9.08 29.70 -14.82
C ASP A 79 -7.66 29.23 -15.18
N ILE A 80 -7.13 28.21 -14.49
CA ILE A 80 -5.79 27.69 -14.77
C ILE A 80 -5.82 26.74 -15.98
N PRO A 81 -4.95 26.92 -16.99
CA PRO A 81 -4.81 25.96 -18.09
C PRO A 81 -4.56 24.54 -17.58
N PHE A 82 -5.38 23.59 -18.02
CA PHE A 82 -5.38 22.19 -17.57
C PHE A 82 -5.66 21.96 -16.06
N GLY A 83 -6.03 22.98 -15.30
CA GLY A 83 -6.22 22.86 -13.85
C GLY A 83 -7.38 21.93 -13.47
N ALA A 84 -8.49 21.95 -14.21
CA ALA A 84 -9.57 20.95 -14.08
C ALA A 84 -9.06 19.52 -14.28
N VAL A 85 -8.19 19.29 -15.27
CA VAL A 85 -7.61 17.97 -15.56
C VAL A 85 -6.69 17.53 -14.43
N ILE A 86 -5.78 18.39 -13.96
CA ILE A 86 -4.86 18.07 -12.85
C ILE A 86 -5.65 17.74 -11.58
N ARG A 87 -6.68 18.53 -11.26
CA ARG A 87 -7.56 18.29 -10.11
C ARG A 87 -8.29 16.96 -10.24
N ALA A 88 -8.79 16.64 -11.43
CA ALA A 88 -9.47 15.37 -11.69
C ALA A 88 -8.52 14.17 -11.65
N VAL A 89 -7.32 14.30 -12.21
CA VAL A 89 -6.26 13.28 -12.09
C VAL A 89 -5.95 13.04 -10.62
N HIS A 90 -5.75 14.08 -9.80
CA HIS A 90 -5.46 13.92 -8.38
C HIS A 90 -6.57 13.14 -7.65
N ARG A 91 -7.83 13.51 -7.89
CA ARG A 91 -9.00 12.86 -7.27
C ARG A 91 -9.16 11.40 -7.69
N TYR A 92 -9.06 11.07 -8.97
CA TYR A 92 -9.24 9.70 -9.47
C TYR A 92 -8.00 8.83 -9.26
N ALA A 93 -6.81 9.43 -9.23
CA ALA A 93 -5.60 8.71 -8.78
C ALA A 93 -5.73 8.28 -7.31
N GLY A 94 -6.47 9.01 -6.48
CA GLY A 94 -6.82 8.59 -5.12
C GLY A 94 -7.59 7.27 -5.11
N ASP A 95 -8.63 7.14 -5.93
CA ASP A 95 -9.41 5.89 -6.03
C ASP A 95 -8.56 4.76 -6.60
N ALA A 96 -7.80 5.05 -7.65
CA ALA A 96 -6.89 4.09 -8.26
C ALA A 96 -5.84 3.58 -7.25
N MET A 97 -5.36 4.43 -6.34
CA MET A 97 -4.43 4.06 -5.27
C MET A 97 -5.05 3.02 -4.35
N VAL A 98 -6.28 3.26 -3.88
CA VAL A 98 -7.00 2.32 -3.00
C VAL A 98 -7.25 1.00 -3.72
N VAL A 99 -7.73 1.04 -4.96
CA VAL A 99 -7.95 -0.16 -5.78
C VAL A 99 -6.65 -0.96 -5.96
N ALA A 100 -5.53 -0.31 -6.28
CA ALA A 100 -4.24 -0.97 -6.45
C ALA A 100 -3.74 -1.60 -5.14
N ILE A 101 -3.94 -0.93 -4.00
CA ILE A 101 -3.59 -1.49 -2.68
C ILE A 101 -4.47 -2.71 -2.35
N LEU A 102 -5.77 -2.66 -2.66
CA LEU A 102 -6.66 -3.81 -2.45
C LEU A 102 -6.24 -5.01 -3.31
N ILE A 103 -5.91 -4.79 -4.58
CA ILE A 103 -5.36 -5.84 -5.46
C ILE A 103 -4.05 -6.39 -4.88
N HIS A 104 -3.18 -5.51 -4.38
CA HIS A 104 -1.93 -5.90 -3.72
C HIS A 104 -2.17 -6.81 -2.51
N MET A 105 -3.04 -6.37 -1.60
CA MET A 105 -3.40 -7.08 -0.38
C MET A 105 -4.03 -8.44 -0.70
N VAL A 106 -4.98 -8.48 -1.63
CA VAL A 106 -5.64 -9.72 -2.08
C VAL A 106 -4.65 -10.71 -2.68
N ARG A 107 -3.69 -10.24 -3.49
CA ARG A 107 -2.64 -11.11 -4.04
C ARG A 107 -1.74 -11.67 -2.95
N VAL A 108 -1.32 -10.85 -1.99
CA VAL A 108 -0.50 -11.30 -0.84
C VAL A 108 -1.24 -12.33 -0.01
N TRP A 109 -2.55 -12.13 0.19
CA TRP A 109 -3.43 -13.08 0.87
C TRP A 109 -3.47 -14.44 0.16
N PHE A 110 -3.88 -14.48 -1.11
CA PHE A 110 -4.07 -15.74 -1.81
C PHE A 110 -2.77 -16.50 -2.12
N THR A 111 -1.64 -15.80 -2.11
CA THR A 111 -0.31 -16.41 -2.29
C THR A 111 0.37 -16.75 -0.96
N ASP A 112 -0.34 -16.63 0.16
CA ASP A 112 0.16 -16.90 1.52
C ASP A 112 1.44 -16.11 1.87
N ARG A 113 1.66 -14.98 1.19
CA ARG A 113 2.88 -14.17 1.32
C ARG A 113 2.89 -13.27 2.55
N TYR A 114 1.94 -13.46 3.48
CA TYR A 114 1.89 -12.81 4.79
C TYR A 114 2.39 -13.72 5.92
N ARG A 115 2.62 -15.01 5.65
CA ARG A 115 2.99 -16.00 6.68
C ARG A 115 4.48 -15.91 7.06
N GLN A 116 4.83 -16.54 8.18
CA GLN A 116 6.21 -16.69 8.63
C GLN A 116 6.91 -15.32 8.71
N TYR A 117 8.17 -15.21 8.27
CA TYR A 117 8.97 -14.00 8.23
C TYR A 117 8.33 -12.79 7.52
N ARG A 118 7.27 -12.98 6.72
CA ARG A 118 6.60 -11.91 5.96
C ARG A 118 5.50 -11.19 6.74
N TRP A 119 5.26 -11.56 7.99
CA TRP A 119 4.24 -10.93 8.82
C TRP A 119 4.47 -9.42 9.00
N VAL A 120 5.74 -8.98 9.06
CA VAL A 120 6.08 -7.56 9.23
C VAL A 120 5.66 -6.73 8.01
N GLN A 121 5.79 -7.28 6.80
CA GLN A 121 5.32 -6.64 5.57
C GLN A 121 3.79 -6.54 5.57
N TRP A 122 3.08 -7.55 6.09
CA TRP A 122 1.64 -7.50 6.25
C TRP A 122 1.20 -6.38 7.20
N GLU A 123 1.78 -6.32 8.40
CA GLU A 123 1.45 -5.28 9.40
C GLU A 123 1.75 -3.87 8.90
N SER A 124 2.94 -3.66 8.32
CA SER A 124 3.28 -2.37 7.71
C SER A 124 2.36 -2.02 6.54
N GLY A 125 1.88 -3.02 5.77
CA GLY A 125 0.88 -2.81 4.72
C GLY A 125 -0.48 -2.34 5.25
N ILE A 126 -0.94 -2.88 6.39
CA ILE A 126 -2.17 -2.42 7.05
C ILE A 126 -2.02 -0.97 7.51
N VAL A 127 -0.89 -0.62 8.14
CA VAL A 127 -0.61 0.76 8.55
C VAL A 127 -0.62 1.70 7.34
N LEU A 128 0.02 1.33 6.23
CA LEU A 128 0.01 2.10 4.98
C LEU A 128 -1.40 2.28 4.41
N LEU A 129 -2.23 1.22 4.42
CA LEU A 129 -3.62 1.30 3.98
C LEU A 129 -4.42 2.31 4.80
N LEU A 130 -4.32 2.24 6.13
CA LEU A 130 -4.99 3.20 7.03
C LEU A 130 -4.51 4.64 6.81
N MET A 131 -3.20 4.84 6.61
CA MET A 131 -2.64 6.14 6.26
C MET A 131 -3.23 6.68 4.95
N VAL A 132 -3.27 5.88 3.88
CA VAL A 132 -3.81 6.30 2.58
C VAL A 132 -5.29 6.67 2.68
N LEU A 133 -6.10 5.87 3.38
CA LEU A 133 -7.51 6.17 3.59
C LEU A 133 -7.70 7.50 4.35
N PHE A 134 -6.89 7.74 5.39
CA PHE A 134 -6.97 8.97 6.16
C PHE A 134 -6.44 10.19 5.40
N ILE A 135 -5.37 10.04 4.61
CA ILE A 135 -4.86 11.11 3.71
C ILE A 135 -5.91 11.47 2.67
N GLY A 136 -6.54 10.48 2.02
CA GLY A 136 -7.59 10.75 1.04
C GLY A 136 -8.77 11.49 1.68
N GLN A 137 -9.16 11.11 2.89
CA GLN A 137 -10.18 11.82 3.66
C GLN A 137 -9.81 13.29 3.92
N THR A 138 -8.56 13.56 4.31
CA THR A 138 -8.14 14.96 4.55
C THR A 138 -8.15 15.80 3.29
N GLY A 139 -7.96 15.20 2.11
CA GLY A 139 -8.10 15.88 0.83
C GLY A 139 -9.54 16.38 0.57
N TYR A 140 -10.56 15.65 1.01
CA TYR A 140 -11.95 16.11 0.91
C TYR A 140 -12.23 17.34 1.76
N TYR A 141 -11.59 17.45 2.93
CA TYR A 141 -11.80 18.62 3.80
C TYR A 141 -11.26 19.92 3.17
N LEU A 142 -10.25 19.82 2.30
CA LEU A 142 -9.61 20.97 1.66
C LEU A 142 -10.47 21.61 0.57
N ILE A 143 -11.52 20.95 0.10
CA ILE A 143 -12.42 21.53 -0.91
C ILE A 143 -13.30 22.64 -0.30
N TRP A 144 -13.62 22.50 0.99
CA TRP A 144 -14.47 23.43 1.74
C TRP A 144 -15.88 23.66 1.15
N ASP A 145 -16.48 22.57 0.65
CA ASP A 145 -17.88 22.49 0.25
C ASP A 145 -18.81 22.06 1.42
N GLU A 146 -20.14 22.08 1.23
CA GLU A 146 -21.11 21.61 2.23
C GLU A 146 -20.79 20.19 2.74
N ARG A 147 -20.30 19.33 1.84
CA ARG A 147 -19.84 17.98 2.17
C ARG A 147 -18.64 18.00 3.11
N SER A 148 -17.61 18.81 2.82
CA SER A 148 -16.44 19.00 3.70
C SER A 148 -16.86 19.43 5.11
N LEU A 149 -17.82 20.35 5.22
CA LEU A 149 -18.33 20.80 6.51
C LEU A 149 -19.01 19.67 7.28
N LEU A 150 -19.86 18.89 6.63
CA LEU A 150 -20.50 17.71 7.23
C LEU A 150 -19.46 16.70 7.71
N LEU A 151 -18.50 16.35 6.85
CA LEU A 151 -17.41 15.45 7.16
C LEU A 151 -16.58 15.94 8.35
N THR A 152 -16.27 17.24 8.39
CA THR A 152 -15.54 17.86 9.51
C THR A 152 -16.29 17.68 10.83
N ARG A 153 -17.60 17.94 10.85
CA ARG A 153 -18.43 17.78 12.05
C ARG A 153 -18.55 16.31 12.49
N MET A 154 -18.72 15.39 11.54
CA MET A 154 -18.77 13.96 11.81
C MET A 154 -17.45 13.45 12.40
N THR A 155 -16.32 13.88 11.84
CA THR A 155 -14.99 13.54 12.37
C THR A 155 -14.78 14.10 13.77
N VAL A 156 -15.13 15.36 14.00
CA VAL A 156 -15.06 15.96 15.34
C VAL A 156 -15.88 15.15 16.35
N SER A 157 -17.11 14.77 16.01
CA SER A 157 -17.96 13.95 16.86
C SER A 157 -17.36 12.57 17.13
N ALA A 158 -16.74 11.94 16.12
CA ALA A 158 -16.04 10.68 16.30
C ALA A 158 -14.82 10.83 17.23
N LEU A 159 -13.99 11.86 17.05
CA LEU A 159 -12.80 12.09 17.87
C LEU A 159 -13.16 12.39 19.33
N GLU A 160 -14.23 13.16 19.58
CA GLU A 160 -14.65 13.58 20.92
C GLU A 160 -15.01 12.41 21.85
N VAL A 161 -15.51 11.31 21.30
CA VAL A 161 -15.92 10.12 22.07
C VAL A 161 -14.74 9.24 22.49
N VAL A 162 -13.53 9.49 21.97
CA VAL A 162 -12.34 8.70 22.33
C VAL A 162 -12.02 8.90 23.82
N PRO A 163 -11.97 7.83 24.65
CA PRO A 163 -11.68 7.96 26.06
C PRO A 163 -10.31 8.60 26.32
N VAL A 164 -10.23 9.39 27.40
CA VAL A 164 -9.00 10.06 27.90
C VAL A 164 -8.48 11.19 27.00
N ILE A 165 -8.47 11.02 25.67
CA ILE A 165 -7.82 11.94 24.73
C ILE A 165 -8.80 12.65 23.78
N GLY A 166 -10.11 12.41 23.85
CA GLY A 166 -11.08 12.88 22.85
C GLY A 166 -11.13 14.41 22.67
N GLU A 167 -11.29 15.16 23.76
CA GLU A 167 -11.29 16.64 23.71
C GLU A 167 -9.95 17.21 23.17
N PRO A 168 -8.77 16.86 23.71
CA PRO A 168 -7.51 17.37 23.16
C PRO A 168 -7.26 16.93 21.71
N LEU A 169 -7.70 15.72 21.32
CA LEU A 169 -7.57 15.22 19.95
C LEU A 169 -8.46 15.98 18.96
N ARG A 170 -9.72 16.23 19.32
CA ARG A 170 -10.64 17.11 18.57
C ARG A 170 -10.05 18.51 18.43
N ASN A 171 -9.56 19.09 19.52
CA ASN A 171 -9.03 20.45 19.53
C ASN A 171 -7.75 20.57 18.70
N TRP A 172 -6.89 19.54 18.74
CA TRP A 172 -5.72 19.44 17.86
C TRP A 172 -6.14 19.33 16.40
N PHE A 173 -7.13 18.49 16.09
CA PHE A 173 -7.65 18.33 14.73
C PHE A 173 -8.23 19.63 14.16
N LEU A 174 -8.98 20.39 14.95
CA LEU A 174 -9.52 21.69 14.55
C LEU A 174 -8.53 22.85 14.65
N ASN A 175 -7.40 22.66 15.34
CA ASN A 175 -6.49 23.73 15.76
C ASN A 175 -7.24 24.86 16.52
N GLY A 176 -8.05 24.45 17.50
CA GLY A 176 -8.91 25.34 18.29
C GLY A 176 -10.15 24.65 18.83
N ARG A 177 -10.99 25.40 19.56
CA ARG A 177 -12.26 24.88 20.11
C ARG A 177 -13.41 24.87 19.10
N THR A 178 -13.31 25.67 18.06
CA THR A 178 -14.31 25.86 17.01
C THR A 178 -13.66 25.79 15.64
N ILE A 179 -14.47 25.52 14.62
CA ILE A 179 -14.05 25.58 13.22
C ILE A 179 -13.65 27.03 12.89
N SER A 180 -12.44 27.23 12.38
CA SER A 180 -11.87 28.54 12.07
C SER A 180 -10.86 28.45 10.91
N ASN A 181 -10.28 29.57 10.47
CA ASN A 181 -9.23 29.56 9.44
C ASN A 181 -8.04 28.64 9.78
N LEU A 182 -7.72 28.49 11.08
CA LEU A 182 -6.68 27.59 11.54
C LEU A 182 -7.02 26.11 11.29
N THR A 183 -8.31 25.76 11.24
CA THR A 183 -8.78 24.40 10.95
C THR A 183 -8.36 23.96 9.56
N LEU A 184 -8.60 24.78 8.53
CA LEU A 184 -8.19 24.46 7.16
C LEU A 184 -6.67 24.44 6.98
N SER A 185 -5.96 25.37 7.63
CA SER A 185 -4.49 25.33 7.67
C SER A 185 -3.97 24.05 8.30
N ASN A 186 -4.62 23.57 9.37
CA ASN A 186 -4.26 22.31 10.01
C ASN A 186 -4.61 21.09 9.15
N PHE A 187 -5.74 21.09 8.46
CA PHE A 187 -6.09 20.02 7.51
C PHE A 187 -5.07 19.94 6.37
N LEU A 188 -4.59 21.07 5.87
CA LEU A 188 -3.55 21.10 4.85
C LEU A 188 -2.23 20.55 5.40
N PHE A 189 -1.86 20.94 6.62
CA PHE A 189 -0.69 20.38 7.31
C PHE A 189 -0.79 18.87 7.48
N ILE A 190 -1.93 18.35 7.94
CA ILE A 190 -2.16 16.91 8.11
C ILE A 190 -2.08 16.20 6.75
N HIS A 191 -2.75 16.72 5.72
CA HIS A 191 -2.78 16.10 4.40
C HIS A 191 -1.39 15.99 3.78
N ILE A 192 -0.64 17.10 3.74
CA ILE A 192 0.71 17.14 3.17
C ILE A 192 1.70 16.41 4.07
N GLY A 193 1.67 16.66 5.38
CA GLY A 193 2.58 16.05 6.36
C GLY A 193 2.47 14.53 6.41
N LEU A 194 1.25 13.99 6.39
CA LEU A 194 1.04 12.55 6.32
C LEU A 194 1.42 11.99 4.94
N SER A 195 1.16 12.73 3.86
CA SER A 195 1.60 12.31 2.51
C SER A 195 3.11 12.13 2.47
N PHE A 196 3.92 13.09 2.93
CA PHE A 196 5.37 12.92 2.98
C PHE A 196 5.81 11.81 3.95
N SER A 197 5.12 11.67 5.08
CA SER A 197 5.38 10.58 6.03
C SER A 197 5.10 9.19 5.43
N LEU A 198 4.21 9.10 4.43
CA LEU A 198 3.95 7.86 3.68
C LEU A 198 5.22 7.36 2.98
N LEU A 199 6.09 8.24 2.47
CA LEU A 199 7.37 7.84 1.86
C LEU A 199 8.29 7.13 2.87
N PHE A 200 8.31 7.61 4.11
CA PHE A 200 9.09 6.99 5.19
C PHE A 200 8.47 5.65 5.63
N ALA A 201 7.16 5.60 5.83
CA ALA A 201 6.46 4.35 6.15
C ALA A 201 6.64 3.29 5.06
N LEU A 202 6.66 3.72 3.81
CA LEU A 202 6.92 2.86 2.66
C LEU A 202 8.36 2.34 2.62
N TRP A 203 9.34 3.17 2.99
CA TRP A 203 10.72 2.70 3.16
C TRP A 203 10.79 1.57 4.21
N ILE A 204 10.08 1.71 5.34
CA ILE A 204 9.98 0.64 6.36
C ILE A 204 9.34 -0.62 5.75
N HIS A 205 8.30 -0.47 4.94
CA HIS A 205 7.63 -1.59 4.28
C HIS A 205 8.57 -2.36 3.32
N TYR A 206 9.48 -1.65 2.64
CA TYR A 206 10.44 -2.25 1.70
C TYR A 206 11.72 -2.78 2.34
N VAL A 207 12.15 -2.26 3.48
CA VAL A 207 13.51 -2.52 4.02
C VAL A 207 13.78 -4.00 4.30
N ARG A 208 12.73 -4.80 4.56
CA ARG A 208 12.82 -6.25 4.77
C ARG A 208 12.50 -7.09 3.54
N MET A 209 12.31 -6.47 2.38
CA MET A 209 12.11 -7.15 1.11
C MET A 209 13.44 -7.20 0.34
N SER A 210 13.85 -8.38 -0.12
CA SER A 210 14.96 -8.45 -1.08
C SER A 210 14.47 -8.04 -2.46
N ARG A 211 15.14 -7.08 -3.10
CA ARG A 211 14.89 -6.67 -4.49
C ARG A 211 13.39 -6.41 -4.78
N PRO A 212 12.75 -5.48 -4.04
CA PRO A 212 11.37 -5.12 -4.33
C PRO A 212 11.29 -4.52 -5.73
N VAL A 213 10.29 -4.95 -6.50
CA VAL A 213 9.94 -4.29 -7.76
C VAL A 213 9.12 -3.05 -7.40
N ILE A 214 9.71 -1.87 -7.57
CA ILE A 214 9.11 -0.59 -7.18
C ILE A 214 8.55 0.21 -8.36
N THR A 215 8.97 -0.11 -9.58
CA THR A 215 8.51 0.58 -10.80
C THR A 215 7.96 -0.45 -11.79
N PRO A 216 6.70 -0.29 -12.25
CA PRO A 216 6.17 -1.11 -13.33
C PRO A 216 6.88 -0.77 -14.66
N PRO A 217 6.85 -1.68 -15.65
CA PRO A 217 7.30 -1.41 -17.01
C PRO A 217 6.62 -0.15 -17.57
N PRO A 218 7.31 0.68 -18.37
CA PRO A 218 6.76 1.92 -18.92
C PRO A 218 5.41 1.74 -19.64
N ALA A 219 5.22 0.62 -20.35
CA ALA A 219 3.96 0.31 -21.01
C ALA A 219 2.77 0.25 -20.02
N LEU A 220 2.95 -0.38 -18.85
CA LEU A 220 1.90 -0.42 -17.83
C LEU A 220 1.62 0.97 -17.24
N ASN A 221 2.66 1.78 -17.07
CA ASN A 221 2.50 3.16 -16.60
C ASN A 221 1.67 3.99 -17.59
N TYR A 222 1.93 3.86 -18.91
CA TYR A 222 1.14 4.52 -19.93
C TYR A 222 -0.31 4.04 -19.95
N ILE A 223 -0.56 2.73 -19.87
CA ILE A 223 -1.91 2.17 -19.81
C ILE A 223 -2.67 2.74 -18.61
N LEU A 224 -2.05 2.76 -17.43
CA LEU A 224 -2.66 3.28 -16.21
C LEU A 224 -2.97 4.78 -16.32
N MET A 225 -2.04 5.58 -16.89
CA MET A 225 -2.30 6.99 -17.18
C MET A 225 -3.45 7.17 -18.17
N THR A 226 -3.51 6.38 -19.25
CA THR A 226 -4.60 6.44 -20.23
C THR A 226 -5.93 6.09 -19.60
N ILE A 227 -6.00 5.10 -18.71
CA ILE A 227 -7.22 4.76 -17.97
C ILE A 227 -7.66 5.94 -17.09
N ILE A 228 -6.74 6.55 -16.34
CA ILE A 228 -7.05 7.72 -15.50
C ILE A 228 -7.57 8.87 -16.37
N PHE A 229 -6.90 9.19 -17.48
CA PHE A 229 -7.35 10.25 -18.39
C PHE A 229 -8.71 9.94 -19.04
N ALA A 230 -8.98 8.68 -19.37
CA ALA A 230 -10.28 8.27 -19.86
C ALA A 230 -11.36 8.49 -18.80
N VAL A 231 -11.12 8.09 -17.55
CA VAL A 231 -12.06 8.36 -16.43
C VAL A 231 -12.27 9.85 -16.24
N VAL A 232 -11.21 10.66 -16.25
CA VAL A 232 -11.29 12.12 -16.16
C VAL A 232 -12.15 12.72 -17.29
N TYR A 233 -12.00 12.20 -18.50
CA TYR A 233 -12.75 12.67 -19.67
C TYR A 233 -14.24 12.31 -19.59
N PHE A 234 -14.57 11.07 -19.22
CA PHE A 234 -15.95 10.61 -19.15
C PHE A 234 -16.69 11.06 -17.88
N PHE A 235 -15.96 11.30 -16.79
CA PHE A 235 -16.50 11.67 -15.49
C PHE A 235 -15.79 12.93 -14.97
N PRO A 236 -16.04 14.12 -15.55
CA PRO A 236 -15.45 15.36 -15.04
C PRO A 236 -15.98 15.70 -13.65
N ILE A 237 -15.12 16.27 -12.80
CA ILE A 237 -15.50 16.65 -11.44
C ILE A 237 -16.16 18.02 -11.45
N THR A 238 -17.34 18.11 -10.85
CA THR A 238 -18.08 19.35 -10.68
C THR A 238 -17.82 19.96 -9.30
N ALA A 239 -17.92 21.29 -9.21
CA ALA A 239 -17.96 21.98 -7.92
C ALA A 239 -19.36 21.82 -7.29
N THR A 240 -19.36 21.56 -6.00
CA THR A 240 -20.55 21.50 -5.11
C THR A 240 -20.75 22.86 -4.44
N LYS A 241 -21.82 23.03 -3.66
CA LYS A 241 -22.07 24.30 -2.96
C LYS A 241 -21.01 24.60 -1.89
N ILE A 242 -20.67 25.87 -1.73
CA ILE A 242 -19.78 26.35 -0.67
C ILE A 242 -20.34 26.03 0.72
N ALA A 243 -19.47 25.69 1.67
CA ALA A 243 -19.85 25.46 3.05
C ALA A 243 -20.41 26.72 3.72
N ASP A 244 -21.59 26.62 4.34
CA ASP A 244 -22.12 27.61 5.27
C ASP A 244 -22.09 27.06 6.70
N LEU A 245 -21.33 27.69 7.59
CA LEU A 245 -21.19 27.29 9.00
C LEU A 245 -22.50 27.30 9.78
N ASN A 246 -23.50 28.07 9.33
CA ASN A 246 -24.83 28.13 9.95
C ASN A 246 -25.77 27.05 9.39
N SER A 247 -25.46 26.50 8.22
CA SER A 247 -26.21 25.40 7.64
C SER A 247 -25.90 24.07 8.34
N GLN A 248 -26.87 23.15 8.31
CA GLN A 248 -26.68 21.76 8.71
C GLN A 248 -27.04 20.84 7.54
N PRO A 249 -26.11 20.61 6.60
CA PRO A 249 -26.33 19.64 5.53
C PRO A 249 -26.58 18.26 6.14
N THR A 250 -27.72 17.66 5.80
CA THR A 250 -28.18 16.38 6.37
C THR A 250 -27.84 15.17 5.50
N SER A 251 -27.41 15.40 4.25
CA SER A 251 -27.10 14.35 3.29
C SER A 251 -25.87 14.73 2.48
N MET A 252 -25.11 13.72 2.09
CA MET A 252 -23.95 13.86 1.22
C MET A 252 -23.83 12.63 0.32
N ASP A 253 -23.29 12.83 -0.87
CA ASP A 253 -22.92 11.73 -1.76
C ASP A 253 -21.72 10.98 -1.15
N ILE A 254 -21.91 9.69 -0.89
CA ILE A 254 -20.88 8.83 -0.32
C ILE A 254 -20.00 8.31 -1.46
N ASP A 255 -18.73 8.68 -1.40
CA ASP A 255 -17.67 8.01 -2.16
C ASP A 255 -17.35 6.65 -1.52
N VAL A 256 -17.24 5.63 -2.36
CA VAL A 256 -17.10 4.23 -1.93
C VAL A 256 -15.80 3.98 -1.17
N PHE A 257 -14.71 4.69 -1.49
CA PHE A 257 -13.40 4.38 -0.93
C PHE A 257 -13.10 5.21 0.32
N PHE A 258 -13.23 6.53 0.22
CA PHE A 258 -12.79 7.43 1.29
C PHE A 258 -13.91 7.80 2.26
N LEU A 259 -15.16 7.82 1.82
CA LEU A 259 -16.30 8.26 2.64
C LEU A 259 -17.09 7.11 3.27
N LEU A 260 -16.73 5.85 2.96
CA LEU A 260 -17.30 4.65 3.59
C LEU A 260 -17.24 4.67 5.13
N PRO A 261 -16.16 5.13 5.79
CA PRO A 261 -16.13 5.28 7.25
C PRO A 261 -17.28 6.16 7.80
N TYR A 262 -17.71 7.16 7.04
CA TYR A 262 -18.80 8.05 7.43
C TYR A 262 -20.17 7.40 7.26
N ALA A 263 -20.32 6.54 6.26
CA ALA A 263 -21.52 5.72 6.11
C ALA A 263 -21.69 4.80 7.33
N VAL A 264 -20.61 4.16 7.77
CA VAL A 264 -20.59 3.33 8.98
C VAL A 264 -20.88 4.16 10.22
N LEU A 265 -20.27 5.34 10.34
CA LEU A 265 -20.52 6.28 11.44
C LEU A 265 -21.98 6.73 11.52
N GLY A 266 -22.59 7.05 10.38
CA GLY A 266 -24.02 7.39 10.31
C GLY A 266 -24.93 6.23 10.68
N ALA A 267 -24.56 5.00 10.34
CA ALA A 267 -25.38 3.80 10.59
C ALA A 267 -25.25 3.26 12.02
N LEU A 268 -24.04 3.29 12.61
CA LEU A 268 -23.74 2.63 13.89
C LEU A 268 -23.50 3.63 15.05
N GLY A 269 -23.50 4.94 14.77
CA GLY A 269 -23.10 5.97 15.72
C GLY A 269 -21.59 5.95 16.02
N THR A 270 -21.13 6.88 16.86
CA THR A 270 -19.70 7.08 17.18
C THR A 270 -19.06 5.88 17.87
N THR A 271 -19.74 5.29 18.86
CA THR A 271 -19.23 4.11 19.57
C THR A 271 -19.17 2.88 18.66
N GLY A 272 -20.23 2.63 17.90
CA GLY A 272 -20.28 1.51 16.96
C GLY A 272 -19.23 1.64 15.85
N PHE A 273 -19.00 2.87 15.36
CA PHE A 273 -17.92 3.19 14.43
C PHE A 273 -16.55 2.77 14.97
N TRP A 274 -16.15 3.25 16.14
CA TRP A 274 -14.84 2.90 16.71
C TRP A 274 -14.69 1.41 16.98
N ILE A 275 -15.72 0.75 17.51
CA ILE A 275 -15.71 -0.70 17.70
C ILE A 275 -15.49 -1.41 16.37
N SER A 276 -16.22 -1.02 15.32
CA SER A 276 -16.07 -1.63 13.99
C SER A 276 -14.66 -1.44 13.42
N MET A 277 -14.10 -0.22 13.50
CA MET A 277 -12.76 0.09 13.01
C MET A 277 -11.68 -0.70 13.76
N ILE A 278 -11.80 -0.80 15.09
CA ILE A 278 -10.86 -1.55 15.92
C ILE A 278 -10.96 -3.05 15.62
N LEU A 279 -12.18 -3.60 15.54
CA LEU A 279 -12.38 -5.03 15.26
C LEU A 279 -11.89 -5.41 13.87
N ILE A 280 -12.17 -4.61 12.84
CA ILE A 280 -11.70 -4.86 11.47
C ILE A 280 -10.17 -4.80 11.42
N THR A 281 -9.57 -3.75 12.01
CA THR A 281 -8.11 -3.59 12.02
C THR A 281 -7.44 -4.73 12.80
N ALA A 282 -7.97 -5.07 13.98
CA ALA A 282 -7.46 -6.18 14.79
C ALA A 282 -7.59 -7.52 14.05
N ALA A 283 -8.72 -7.77 13.38
CA ALA A 283 -8.88 -8.98 12.56
C ALA A 283 -7.80 -9.04 11.48
N LEU A 284 -7.54 -7.93 10.76
CA LEU A 284 -6.49 -7.84 9.75
C LEU A 284 -5.09 -8.11 10.33
N CYS A 285 -4.74 -7.52 11.46
CA CYS A 285 -3.44 -7.71 12.13
C CYS A 285 -3.27 -9.12 12.72
N LEU A 286 -4.36 -9.81 13.09
CA LEU A 286 -4.28 -11.14 13.68
C LEU A 286 -4.11 -12.26 12.64
N ILE A 287 -4.33 -11.97 11.36
CA ILE A 287 -4.26 -12.96 10.27
C ILE A 287 -2.92 -13.70 10.18
N PRO A 288 -1.75 -13.05 10.28
CA PRO A 288 -0.47 -13.76 10.21
C PRO A 288 -0.19 -14.61 11.44
N TYR A 289 -0.75 -14.25 12.61
CA TYR A 289 -0.33 -14.78 13.91
C TYR A 289 -0.43 -16.32 14.02
N PRO A 290 -1.53 -16.98 13.60
CA PRO A 290 -1.61 -18.45 13.58
C PRO A 290 -0.55 -19.14 12.71
N PHE A 291 0.04 -18.43 11.74
CA PHE A 291 1.00 -18.95 10.76
C PHE A 291 2.43 -18.48 11.01
N THR A 292 2.70 -17.86 12.16
CA THR A 292 4.07 -17.53 12.58
C THR A 292 4.72 -18.78 13.19
N ASN A 293 5.80 -19.32 12.60
CA ASN A 293 6.54 -20.41 13.25
C ASN A 293 7.18 -19.87 14.53
N LYS A 294 6.80 -20.47 15.65
CA LYS A 294 7.44 -20.24 16.95
C LYS A 294 8.78 -20.98 17.08
N LYS A 295 9.09 -21.91 16.17
CA LYS A 295 10.37 -22.63 16.16
C LYS A 295 11.41 -21.84 15.37
N PRO A 296 12.64 -21.67 15.88
CA PRO A 296 13.72 -21.06 15.12
C PRO A 296 13.93 -21.84 13.84
N VAL A 297 13.99 -21.14 12.71
CA VAL A 297 14.23 -21.78 11.44
C VAL A 297 15.71 -22.15 11.38
N GLU A 298 16.00 -23.43 11.24
CA GLU A 298 17.37 -23.90 11.02
C GLU A 298 17.87 -23.35 9.68
N SER A 299 19.02 -22.68 9.72
CA SER A 299 19.60 -22.05 8.55
C SER A 299 20.11 -23.10 7.57
N ALA A 300 20.02 -22.79 6.28
CA ALA A 300 20.73 -23.56 5.26
C ALA A 300 22.23 -23.61 5.56
N GLU A 301 22.87 -24.72 5.22
CA GLU A 301 24.29 -24.96 5.41
C GLU A 301 24.97 -25.15 4.05
N VAL A 302 26.22 -24.69 3.92
CA VAL A 302 26.99 -24.82 2.67
C VAL A 302 27.97 -25.97 2.83
N VAL A 303 27.97 -26.88 1.86
CA VAL A 303 28.94 -27.97 1.75
C VAL A 303 30.14 -27.45 0.95
N ASP A 304 31.16 -26.96 1.64
CA ASP A 304 32.33 -26.31 1.04
C ASP A 304 33.04 -27.15 -0.03
N SER A 305 33.04 -28.48 0.13
CA SER A 305 33.67 -29.41 -0.82
C SER A 305 32.97 -29.46 -2.18
N LYS A 306 31.67 -29.12 -2.25
CA LYS A 306 30.86 -29.11 -3.47
C LYS A 306 30.66 -27.70 -4.04
N CYS A 307 30.91 -26.66 -3.25
CA CYS A 307 30.65 -25.28 -3.65
C CYS A 307 31.63 -24.83 -4.75
N THR A 308 31.08 -24.41 -5.89
CA THR A 308 31.86 -23.96 -7.06
C THR A 308 32.03 -22.45 -7.17
N GLY A 309 31.41 -21.68 -6.27
CA GLY A 309 31.47 -20.21 -6.30
C GLY A 309 30.64 -19.52 -7.40
N CYS A 310 29.74 -20.24 -8.07
CA CYS A 310 28.95 -19.74 -9.23
C CYS A 310 27.93 -18.62 -8.92
N SER A 311 27.66 -18.32 -7.64
CA SER A 311 26.77 -17.25 -7.13
C SER A 311 25.26 -17.37 -7.40
N PHE A 312 24.76 -18.46 -7.98
CA PHE A 312 23.32 -18.63 -8.22
C PHE A 312 22.50 -18.61 -6.92
N CYS A 313 22.92 -19.36 -5.91
CA CYS A 313 22.29 -19.35 -4.58
C CYS A 313 22.25 -17.95 -3.94
N PHE A 314 23.29 -17.14 -4.13
CA PHE A 314 23.34 -15.73 -3.70
C PHE A 314 22.34 -14.87 -4.49
N LYS A 315 22.27 -15.07 -5.81
CA LYS A 315 21.35 -14.34 -6.67
C LYS A 315 19.90 -14.69 -6.35
N ASP A 316 19.60 -15.93 -6.04
CA ASP A 316 18.22 -16.39 -5.90
C ASP A 316 17.71 -16.33 -4.45
N CYS A 317 18.58 -16.12 -3.46
CA CYS A 317 18.17 -15.99 -2.07
C CYS A 317 17.28 -14.75 -1.84
N PRO A 318 15.97 -14.92 -1.52
CA PRO A 318 15.03 -13.80 -1.37
C PRO A 318 15.14 -13.08 -0.02
N PHE A 319 16.22 -13.34 0.71
CA PHE A 319 16.48 -12.79 2.04
C PHE A 319 17.87 -12.22 2.17
N GLN A 320 18.70 -12.38 1.13
CA GLN A 320 20.12 -12.09 1.22
C GLN A 320 20.76 -12.78 2.43
N ALA A 321 20.32 -14.02 2.69
CA ALA A 321 20.90 -14.88 3.71
C ALA A 321 22.20 -15.53 3.21
N ILE A 322 22.38 -15.68 1.90
CA ILE A 322 23.64 -16.14 1.32
C ILE A 322 24.53 -14.93 1.04
N GLU A 323 25.83 -15.06 1.31
CA GLU A 323 26.88 -14.12 0.97
C GLU A 323 28.01 -14.87 0.24
N MET A 324 28.63 -14.22 -0.75
CA MET A 324 29.81 -14.76 -1.43
C MET A 324 31.06 -14.19 -0.78
N VAL A 325 31.85 -15.04 -0.12
CA VAL A 325 33.07 -14.65 0.58
C VAL A 325 34.31 -15.16 -0.16
N PRO A 326 35.47 -14.47 -0.02
CA PRO A 326 36.74 -14.99 -0.54
C PRO A 326 37.02 -16.39 0.00
N ALA A 327 37.35 -17.31 -0.91
CA ALA A 327 37.61 -18.68 -0.53
C ALA A 327 38.95 -18.80 0.22
N PRO A 328 39.09 -19.76 1.15
CA PRO A 328 40.34 -19.99 1.87
C PRO A 328 41.54 -20.25 0.94
N ALA A 329 42.74 -19.92 1.39
CA ALA A 329 43.97 -20.15 0.65
C ALA A 329 44.13 -21.64 0.29
N GLY A 330 44.34 -21.95 -1.00
CA GLY A 330 44.45 -23.32 -1.50
C GLY A 330 43.13 -23.93 -2.02
N SER A 331 42.02 -23.20 -1.94
CA SER A 331 40.76 -23.61 -2.57
C SER A 331 40.82 -23.47 -4.10
N ARG A 332 40.06 -24.33 -4.81
CA ARG A 332 39.99 -24.35 -6.28
C ARG A 332 39.30 -23.10 -6.86
N PHE A 333 38.41 -22.49 -6.09
CA PHE A 333 37.54 -21.39 -6.53
C PHE A 333 37.85 -20.12 -5.77
N LYS A 334 37.61 -18.95 -6.38
CA LYS A 334 37.93 -17.65 -5.75
C LYS A 334 36.93 -17.21 -4.68
N LEU A 335 35.68 -17.66 -4.81
CA LEU A 335 34.58 -17.28 -3.92
C LEU A 335 33.85 -18.55 -3.49
N LEU A 336 33.40 -18.58 -2.23
CA LEU A 336 32.52 -19.61 -1.69
C LEU A 336 31.27 -18.95 -1.08
N ALA A 337 30.18 -19.70 -1.03
CA ALA A 337 28.95 -19.24 -0.41
C ALA A 337 29.03 -19.43 1.12
N THR A 338 28.46 -18.51 1.88
CA THR A 338 28.30 -18.61 3.34
C THR A 338 26.89 -18.14 3.70
N VAL A 339 26.29 -18.75 4.72
CA VAL A 339 24.93 -18.38 5.17
C VAL A 339 25.01 -17.48 6.41
N LYS A 340 24.23 -16.40 6.40
CA LYS A 340 23.92 -15.53 7.54
C LYS A 340 22.69 -16.09 8.26
N PRO A 341 22.86 -16.79 9.41
CA PRO A 341 21.76 -17.55 10.02
C PRO A 341 20.57 -16.65 10.40
N TYR A 342 20.85 -15.43 10.89
CA TYR A 342 19.84 -14.46 11.29
C TYR A 342 18.98 -13.88 10.15
N ARG A 343 19.36 -14.10 8.89
CA ARG A 343 18.54 -13.75 7.70
C ARG A 343 17.90 -14.96 7.04
N CYS A 344 18.33 -16.18 7.40
CA CYS A 344 17.83 -17.39 6.76
C CYS A 344 16.42 -17.72 7.25
N SER A 345 15.55 -18.08 6.32
CA SER A 345 14.14 -18.39 6.56
C SER A 345 13.80 -19.85 6.30
N GLY A 346 14.79 -20.68 5.98
CA GLY A 346 14.62 -22.10 5.67
C GLY A 346 13.77 -22.38 4.42
N CYS A 347 13.63 -21.41 3.50
CA CYS A 347 12.72 -21.54 2.35
C CYS A 347 13.19 -22.48 1.23
N GLY A 348 14.45 -22.93 1.23
CA GLY A 348 14.98 -23.91 0.27
C GLY A 348 15.27 -23.39 -1.14
N VAL A 349 15.02 -22.12 -1.44
CA VAL A 349 15.28 -21.54 -2.78
C VAL A 349 16.75 -21.66 -3.17
N CYS A 350 17.67 -21.48 -2.22
CA CYS A 350 19.10 -21.63 -2.45
C CYS A 350 19.53 -23.08 -2.72
N VAL A 351 18.82 -24.07 -2.16
CA VAL A 351 19.02 -25.50 -2.41
C VAL A 351 18.65 -25.79 -3.86
N GLY A 352 17.42 -25.44 -4.26
CA GLY A 352 16.95 -25.65 -5.64
C GLY A 352 17.69 -24.85 -6.72
N ALA A 353 18.32 -23.73 -6.37
CA ALA A 353 19.17 -22.96 -7.27
C ALA A 353 20.59 -23.53 -7.42
N CYS A 354 21.01 -24.43 -6.52
CA CYS A 354 22.35 -25.00 -6.53
C CYS A 354 22.38 -26.25 -7.42
N ALA A 355 22.91 -26.13 -8.64
CA ALA A 355 23.09 -27.28 -9.54
C ALA A 355 24.16 -28.29 -9.09
N PHE A 356 24.84 -28.03 -7.97
CA PHE A 356 25.97 -28.82 -7.46
C PHE A 356 25.68 -29.45 -6.08
N ASP A 357 24.45 -29.33 -5.59
CA ASP A 357 24.01 -29.86 -4.29
C ASP A 357 24.96 -29.43 -3.15
N ALA A 358 25.42 -28.18 -3.22
CA ALA A 358 26.38 -27.59 -2.31
C ALA A 358 25.72 -26.79 -1.17
N ILE A 359 24.39 -26.77 -1.11
CA ILE A 359 23.63 -26.13 -0.05
C ILE A 359 22.51 -27.06 0.37
N ASP A 360 22.45 -27.37 1.65
CA ASP A 360 21.44 -28.25 2.24
C ASP A 360 20.61 -27.51 3.30
N LEU A 361 19.43 -28.04 3.60
CA LEU A 361 18.62 -27.65 4.75
C LEU A 361 18.59 -28.81 5.76
N PRO A 362 18.83 -28.56 7.06
CA PRO A 362 18.88 -29.64 8.05
C PRO A 362 17.58 -30.47 8.17
N ASN A 363 16.43 -29.86 7.82
CA ASN A 363 15.12 -30.53 7.82
C ASN A 363 14.67 -31.04 6.43
N LEU A 364 15.51 -30.88 5.41
CA LEU A 364 15.18 -31.21 4.02
C LEU A 364 16.48 -31.51 3.25
N LEU A 365 17.10 -32.64 3.56
CA LEU A 365 18.31 -33.07 2.87
C LEU A 365 18.00 -33.40 1.41
N ASP A 366 18.93 -33.10 0.49
CA ASP A 366 18.78 -33.45 -0.93
C ASP A 366 18.57 -34.96 -1.12
N SER A 367 19.12 -35.81 -0.24
CA SER A 367 18.87 -37.26 -0.23
C SER A 367 17.39 -37.59 -0.07
N ASP A 368 16.74 -36.95 0.90
CA ASP A 368 15.37 -37.25 1.31
C ASP A 368 14.38 -36.74 0.26
N VAL A 369 14.68 -35.58 -0.36
CA VAL A 369 13.90 -35.03 -1.46
C VAL A 369 14.00 -35.93 -2.69
N ASN A 370 15.21 -36.35 -3.07
CA ASN A 370 15.43 -37.22 -4.23
C ASN A 370 14.78 -38.60 -4.04
N GLU A 371 14.82 -39.14 -2.82
CA GLU A 371 14.15 -40.40 -2.50
C GLU A 371 12.62 -40.27 -2.62
N LYS A 372 12.05 -39.17 -2.13
CA LYS A 372 10.61 -38.89 -2.24
C LYS A 372 10.16 -38.69 -3.69
N ILE A 373 10.97 -38.03 -4.52
CA ILE A 373 10.73 -37.90 -5.97
C ILE A 373 10.71 -39.29 -6.63
N LYS A 374 11.70 -40.15 -6.33
CA LYS A 374 11.77 -41.52 -6.85
C LYS A 374 10.56 -42.36 -6.41
N GLN A 375 10.15 -42.27 -5.15
CA GLN A 375 8.96 -42.96 -4.65
C GLN A 375 7.69 -42.50 -5.38
N LEU A 376 7.53 -41.20 -5.60
CA LEU A 376 6.37 -40.66 -6.33
C LEU A 376 6.37 -41.07 -7.82
N ALA A 377 7.52 -41.03 -8.48
CA ALA A 377 7.67 -41.47 -9.87
C ALA A 377 7.32 -42.97 -10.03
N ASN A 378 7.76 -43.81 -9.08
CA ASN A 378 7.45 -45.24 -9.06
C ASN A 378 5.98 -45.52 -8.73
N SER A 379 5.34 -44.69 -7.90
CA SER A 379 3.91 -44.84 -7.55
C SER A 379 2.94 -44.43 -8.67
N GLN A 380 3.40 -43.69 -9.68
CA GLN A 380 2.62 -43.31 -10.86
C GLN A 380 2.81 -44.28 -12.04
N SER A 381 3.78 -45.20 -11.93
CA SER A 381 4.11 -46.20 -12.94
C SER A 381 3.64 -47.62 -12.57
N ALA A 382 2.94 -47.76 -11.44
CA ALA A 382 2.14 -48.92 -11.04
C ALA A 382 0.65 -48.51 -11.02
#